data_AF-A0A0A0HKZ1-F1
#
_entry.id   AF-A0A0A0HKZ1-F1
#
_cell.length_a   1.000
_cell.length_b   1.000
_cell.length_c   1.000
_cell.angle_alpha   90.00
_cell.angle_beta   90.00
_cell.angle_gamma   90.00
#
_symmetry.space_group_name_H-M   'P 1'
#
loop_
_entity.id
_entity.type
_entity.pdbx_description
1 polymer ?
#
loop_
_entity_poly.entity_id
_entity_poly.type
_entity_poly.pdbx_seq_one_letter_code
_entity_poly.pdbx_strand_id
1 'polypeptide(L)'
;MDDDDAVSVHFVERLRKLAHSARGLLRSHRHVAIDFVNGFVATPTPEGILASATFQHMWTPALALSVRPGVRHTIMNYSHARLWQNMPTLSWPQEPMFVRGHNGYNDSRQKEGVRMPKLSLLDTAGEALFRDHFQIDADRVRASFR
;
A
#
# COMPACT_ATOMS: atom_id res chain seq x y z
N MET A 1 4.49 6.61 -0.03
CA MET A 1 3.30 6.57 -0.88
C MET A 1 3.54 7.58 -1.95
N ASP A 2 3.51 7.11 -3.19
CA ASP A 2 3.71 7.93 -4.38
C ASP A 2 2.34 8.48 -4.83
N ASP A 3 2.33 9.39 -5.79
CA ASP A 3 1.12 10.07 -6.27
C ASP A 3 0.19 9.17 -7.10
N ASP A 4 0.70 8.04 -7.59
CA ASP A 4 -0.03 7.01 -8.33
C ASP A 4 -0.49 5.84 -7.45
N ASP A 5 -0.25 5.90 -6.13
CA ASP A 5 -0.72 4.92 -5.16
C ASP A 5 -2.09 5.28 -4.59
N ALA A 6 -2.78 4.29 -4.03
CA ALA A 6 -3.96 4.48 -3.19
C ALA A 6 -3.92 3.59 -1.94
N VAL A 7 -4.60 4.04 -0.88
CA VAL A 7 -4.93 3.23 0.30
C VAL A 7 -6.43 3.03 0.38
N SER A 8 -6.84 1.95 1.04
CA SER A 8 -8.26 1.68 1.27
C SER A 8 -8.91 2.82 2.08
N VAL A 9 -10.17 3.12 1.79
CA VAL A 9 -10.99 4.07 2.57
C VAL A 9 -11.10 3.68 4.04
N HIS A 10 -10.85 2.40 4.37
CA HIS A 10 -10.84 1.89 5.74
C HIS A 10 -9.48 2.05 6.46
N PHE A 11 -8.43 2.53 5.78
CA PHE A 11 -7.06 2.58 6.30
C PHE A 11 -6.92 3.23 7.67
N VAL A 12 -7.43 4.45 7.82
CA VAL A 12 -7.31 5.20 9.08
C VAL A 12 -8.05 4.50 10.22
N GLU A 13 -9.25 3.96 9.95
CA GLU A 13 -10.04 3.25 10.94
C GLU A 13 -9.32 1.99 11.44
N ARG A 14 -8.85 1.16 10.50
CA ARG A 14 -8.14 -0.10 10.80
C ARG A 14 -6.83 0.16 11.49
N LEU A 15 -6.05 1.13 11.03
CA LEU A 15 -4.79 1.53 11.65
C LEU A 15 -5.00 1.95 13.12
N ARG A 16 -6.02 2.77 13.39
CA ARG A 16 -6.34 3.20 14.76
C ARG A 16 -6.75 2.02 15.65
N LYS A 17 -7.56 1.09 15.13
CA LYS A 17 -7.95 -0.13 15.86
C LYS A 17 -6.73 -0.98 16.20
N LEU A 18 -5.83 -1.23 15.24
CA LEU A 18 -4.60 -1.99 15.48
C LEU A 18 -3.66 -1.29 16.46
N ALA A 19 -3.46 0.02 16.30
CA ALA A 19 -2.64 0.80 17.21
C ALA A 19 -3.19 0.81 18.65
N HIS A 20 -4.52 0.83 18.80
CA HIS A 20 -5.16 0.70 20.10
C HIS A 20 -4.87 -0.66 20.75
N SER A 21 -5.07 -1.75 20.00
CA SER A 21 -4.79 -3.11 20.49
C SER A 21 -3.30 -3.34 20.79
N ALA A 22 -2.41 -2.66 20.07
CA ALA A 22 -0.96 -2.76 20.22
C ALA A 22 -0.35 -1.72 21.19
N ARG A 23 -1.15 -0.96 21.97
CA ARG A 23 -0.65 0.15 22.81
C ARG A 23 0.54 -0.21 23.69
N GLY A 24 0.56 -1.42 24.28
CA GLY A 24 1.69 -1.88 25.09
C GLY A 24 3.00 -1.86 24.32
N LEU A 25 2.99 -2.40 23.09
CA LEU A 25 4.14 -2.43 22.18
C LEU A 25 4.55 -1.01 21.76
N LEU A 26 3.57 -0.17 21.39
CA LEU A 26 3.81 1.22 20.97
C LEU A 26 4.44 2.07 22.07
N ARG A 27 4.09 1.82 23.33
CA ARG A 27 4.66 2.53 24.49
C ARG A 27 6.07 2.06 24.83
N SER A 28 6.35 0.76 24.72
CA SER A 28 7.64 0.19 25.11
C SER A 28 8.76 0.45 24.11
N HIS A 29 8.43 0.70 22.83
CA HIS A 29 9.42 0.93 21.77
C HIS A 29 9.46 2.39 21.31
N ARG A 30 10.61 2.80 20.77
CA ARG A 30 10.79 4.14 20.18
C ARG A 30 10.12 4.27 18.82
N HIS A 31 10.07 3.16 18.09
CA HIS A 31 9.51 3.01 16.76
C HIS A 31 8.76 1.70 16.69
N VAL A 32 7.61 1.68 16.03
CA VAL A 32 6.88 0.45 15.68
C VAL A 32 6.24 0.66 14.31
N ALA A 33 6.47 -0.27 13.39
CA ALA A 33 5.80 -0.27 12.09
C ALA A 33 4.48 -1.07 12.17
N ILE A 34 3.45 -0.56 11.52
CA ILE A 34 2.18 -1.25 11.28
C ILE A 34 1.98 -1.29 9.76
N ASP A 35 1.91 -2.49 9.21
CA ASP A 35 1.96 -2.76 7.77
C ASP A 35 0.72 -3.55 7.35
N PHE A 36 0.06 -3.13 6.28
CA PHE A 36 -0.98 -3.93 5.65
C PHE A 36 -0.45 -4.51 4.36
N VAL A 37 -0.33 -5.83 4.32
CA VAL A 37 0.45 -6.52 3.27
C VAL A 37 -0.38 -6.94 2.06
N ASN A 38 -1.70 -6.92 2.15
CA ASN A 38 -2.60 -7.34 1.09
C ASN A 38 -3.04 -6.12 0.26
N GLY A 39 -2.98 -6.21 -1.06
CA GLY A 39 -3.37 -5.14 -1.96
C GLY A 39 -3.28 -5.54 -3.42
N PHE A 40 -3.17 -4.53 -4.28
CA PHE A 40 -3.06 -4.71 -5.73
C PHE A 40 -1.88 -3.93 -6.29
N VAL A 41 -1.31 -4.43 -7.37
CA VAL A 41 -0.55 -3.61 -8.34
C VAL A 41 -1.51 -3.26 -9.46
N ALA A 42 -1.59 -2.00 -9.87
CA ALA A 42 -2.50 -1.58 -10.92
C ALA A 42 -1.88 -0.58 -11.91
N THR A 43 -2.34 -0.65 -13.15
CA THR A 43 -1.99 0.25 -14.25
C THR A 43 -3.28 0.69 -14.95
N PRO A 44 -3.59 1.99 -15.01
CA PRO A 44 -4.72 2.48 -15.79
C PRO A 44 -4.42 2.36 -17.30
N THR A 45 -5.42 1.98 -18.09
CA THR A 45 -5.37 1.90 -19.57
C THR A 45 -6.66 2.45 -20.19
N PRO A 46 -6.68 2.72 -21.52
CA PRO A 46 -7.90 3.12 -22.21
C PRO A 46 -9.06 2.13 -22.10
N GLU A 47 -8.77 0.84 -21.91
CA GLU A 47 -9.75 -0.24 -21.77
C GLU A 47 -10.28 -0.40 -20.32
N GLY A 48 -9.61 0.21 -19.34
CA GLY A 48 -9.97 0.12 -17.93
C GLY A 48 -8.75 0.05 -17.01
N ILE A 49 -8.78 -0.86 -16.04
CA ILE A 49 -7.71 -1.01 -15.05
C ILE A 49 -7.12 -2.41 -15.20
N LEU A 50 -5.83 -2.48 -15.53
CA LEU A 50 -5.05 -3.71 -15.41
C LEU A 50 -4.60 -3.85 -13.96
N ALA A 51 -4.89 -4.97 -13.31
CA ALA A 51 -4.48 -5.20 -11.94
C ALA A 51 -4.03 -6.65 -11.68
N SER A 52 -3.29 -6.83 -10.60
CA SER A 52 -2.95 -8.13 -10.03
C SER A 52 -2.94 -8.03 -8.52
N ALA A 53 -3.63 -8.96 -7.85
CA ALA A 53 -3.60 -9.06 -6.39
C ALA A 53 -2.19 -9.43 -5.92
N THR A 54 -1.76 -8.84 -4.81
CA THR A 54 -0.42 -9.06 -4.26
C THR A 54 -0.44 -9.10 -2.74
N PHE A 55 0.50 -9.88 -2.20
CA PHE A 55 0.85 -9.87 -0.79
C PHE A 55 2.29 -9.41 -0.66
N GLN A 56 2.50 -8.17 -0.25
CA GLN A 56 3.81 -7.56 -0.23
C GLN A 56 4.09 -6.85 1.08
N HIS A 57 5.17 -7.30 1.73
CA HIS A 57 5.64 -6.75 3.00
C HIS A 57 6.36 -5.41 2.78
N MET A 58 6.09 -4.46 3.68
CA MET A 58 6.75 -3.15 3.77
C MET A 58 6.62 -2.29 2.51
N TRP A 59 5.50 -2.38 1.79
CA TRP A 59 5.24 -1.45 0.70
C TRP A 59 4.64 -0.14 1.22
N THR A 60 5.13 0.97 0.69
CA THR A 60 4.84 2.30 1.25
C THR A 60 3.39 2.76 1.23
N PRO A 61 2.49 2.30 0.34
CA PRO A 61 1.11 2.78 0.33
C PRO A 61 0.39 2.56 1.66
N ALA A 62 0.34 1.32 2.18
CA ALA A 62 -0.37 0.99 3.42
C ALA A 62 0.58 0.64 4.58
N LEU A 63 1.62 1.45 4.74
CA LEU A 63 2.61 1.34 5.80
C LEU A 63 2.53 2.56 6.73
N ALA A 64 2.41 2.30 8.03
CA ALA A 64 2.40 3.32 9.06
C ALA A 64 3.55 3.13 10.06
N LEU A 65 4.04 4.23 10.61
CA LEU A 65 5.08 4.24 11.64
C LEU A 65 4.60 4.99 12.88
N SER A 66 4.57 4.31 14.02
CA SER A 66 4.45 4.97 15.32
C SER A 66 5.83 5.45 15.76
N VAL A 67 5.97 6.75 16.04
CA VAL A 67 7.21 7.37 16.50
C VAL A 67 7.00 7.97 17.88
N ARG A 68 7.83 7.58 18.85
CA ARG A 68 7.79 8.16 20.20
C ARG A 68 8.15 9.66 20.13
N PRO A 69 7.44 10.54 20.88
CA PRO A 69 7.80 11.95 20.97
C PRO A 69 9.28 12.16 21.36
N GLY A 70 9.93 13.15 20.74
CA GLY A 70 11.32 13.51 21.01
C GLY A 70 12.40 12.64 20.35
N VAL A 71 12.03 11.57 19.64
CA VAL A 71 13.00 10.77 18.87
C VAL A 71 13.39 11.51 17.58
N ARG A 72 14.69 11.67 17.34
CA ARG A 72 15.24 12.38 16.17
C ARG A 72 15.08 11.62 14.85
N HIS A 73 15.09 10.29 14.90
CA HIS A 73 14.91 9.47 13.70
C HIS A 73 13.42 9.28 13.40
N THR A 74 13.02 9.56 12.18
CA THR A 74 11.66 9.41 11.67
C THR A 74 11.63 8.39 10.53
N ILE A 75 10.47 8.23 9.88
CA ILE A 75 10.33 7.36 8.70
C ILE A 75 11.34 7.71 7.58
N MET A 76 11.75 8.97 7.47
CA MET A 76 12.70 9.43 6.45
C MET A 76 14.14 8.94 6.67
N ASN A 77 14.45 8.39 7.85
CA ASN A 77 15.79 7.89 8.17
C ASN A 77 15.98 6.40 7.86
N TYR A 78 14.92 5.70 7.46
CA TYR A 78 14.95 4.27 7.24
C TYR A 78 14.44 3.93 5.85
N SER A 79 15.08 2.96 5.19
CA SER A 79 14.47 2.32 4.02
C SER A 79 13.23 1.56 4.47
N HIS A 80 12.08 1.83 3.84
CA HIS A 80 10.81 1.17 4.16
C HIS A 80 10.96 -0.37 4.11
N ALA A 81 11.65 -0.90 3.10
CA ALA A 81 11.91 -2.33 2.92
C ALA A 81 12.73 -2.98 4.05
N ARG A 82 13.37 -2.17 4.91
CA ARG A 82 14.24 -2.62 6.01
C ARG A 82 13.77 -2.16 7.39
N LEU A 83 12.58 -1.58 7.52
CA LEU A 83 12.06 -1.14 8.83
C LEU A 83 12.04 -2.29 9.83
N TRP A 84 11.56 -3.46 9.41
CA TRP A 84 11.46 -4.68 10.24
C TRP A 84 12.80 -5.16 10.84
N GLN A 85 13.93 -4.73 10.28
CA GLN A 85 15.26 -5.05 10.82
C GLN A 85 15.66 -4.13 11.99
N ASN A 86 14.98 -2.99 12.14
CA ASN A 86 15.36 -1.90 13.05
C ASN A 86 14.32 -1.64 14.15
N MET A 87 13.11 -2.17 14.00
CA MET A 87 12.01 -1.97 14.94
C MET A 87 11.00 -3.12 14.89
N PRO A 88 10.19 -3.31 15.94
CA PRO A 88 9.05 -4.20 15.86
C PRO A 88 8.09 -3.80 14.74
N THR A 89 7.61 -4.80 14.02
CA THR A 89 6.69 -4.64 12.90
C THR A 89 5.48 -5.55 13.09
N LEU A 90 4.29 -4.99 12.92
CA LEU A 90 3.02 -5.71 12.91
C LEU A 90 2.46 -5.74 11.48
N SER A 91 2.27 -6.92 10.89
CA SER A 91 1.83 -7.06 9.50
C SER A 91 0.46 -7.74 9.41
N TRP A 92 -0.52 -7.08 8.78
CA TRP A 92 -1.92 -7.52 8.70
C TRP A 92 -2.31 -7.91 7.26
N PRO A 93 -2.71 -9.18 7.01
CA PRO A 93 -3.00 -9.67 5.65
C PRO A 93 -4.50 -9.68 5.28
N GLN A 94 -5.39 -9.32 6.21
CA GLN A 94 -6.80 -9.72 6.18
C GLN A 94 -7.61 -9.15 5.01
N GLU A 95 -7.44 -7.87 4.69
CA GLU A 95 -8.21 -7.21 3.63
C GLU A 95 -7.27 -6.42 2.71
N PRO A 96 -7.62 -6.19 1.43
CA PRO A 96 -6.84 -5.34 0.55
C PRO A 96 -6.84 -3.90 1.07
N MET A 97 -5.64 -3.36 1.35
CA MET A 97 -5.46 -2.05 1.97
C MET A 97 -4.70 -1.06 1.10
N PHE A 98 -4.16 -1.51 -0.02
CA PHE A 98 -3.51 -0.62 -0.98
C PHE A 98 -3.74 -1.00 -2.44
N VAL A 99 -3.55 0.00 -3.29
CA VAL A 99 -3.23 -0.14 -4.71
C VAL A 99 -1.88 0.53 -4.92
N ARG A 100 -0.91 -0.20 -5.45
CA ARG A 100 0.39 0.32 -5.86
C ARG A 100 0.31 0.67 -7.33
N GLY A 101 0.58 1.94 -7.65
CA GLY A 101 0.68 2.40 -9.03
C GLY A 101 1.84 1.72 -9.74
N HIS A 102 1.58 1.22 -10.95
CA HIS A 102 2.60 0.70 -11.84
C HIS A 102 2.51 1.42 -13.18
N ASN A 103 3.58 2.11 -13.53
CA ASN A 103 3.75 2.75 -14.82
C ASN A 103 5.23 2.73 -15.22
N GLY A 104 5.50 2.98 -16.51
CA GLY A 104 6.86 3.01 -17.06
C GLY A 104 7.70 4.23 -16.64
N TYR A 105 7.11 5.15 -15.87
CA TYR A 105 7.75 6.39 -15.42
C TYR A 105 8.22 6.31 -13.97
N ASN A 106 8.04 5.17 -13.30
CA ASN A 106 8.47 5.02 -11.92
C ASN A 106 10.01 5.02 -11.83
N ASP A 107 10.56 6.04 -11.15
CA ASP A 107 12.02 6.25 -11.01
C ASP A 107 12.73 5.14 -10.23
N SER A 108 11.98 4.27 -9.55
CA SER A 108 12.52 3.01 -9.04
C SER A 108 12.81 2.08 -10.22
N ARG A 109 14.00 2.20 -10.82
CA ARG A 109 14.49 1.29 -11.87
C ARG A 109 14.33 -0.16 -11.40
N GLN A 110 13.31 -0.84 -11.92
CA GLN A 110 13.23 -2.28 -11.78
C GLN A 110 14.41 -2.86 -12.55
N LYS A 111 15.29 -3.58 -11.85
CA LYS A 111 16.47 -4.19 -12.46
C LYS A 111 16.01 -5.09 -13.62
N GLU A 112 16.84 -5.15 -14.64
CA GLU A 112 16.67 -6.08 -15.76
C GLU A 112 16.49 -7.51 -15.21
N GLY A 113 15.40 -8.18 -15.59
CA GLY A 113 15.06 -9.54 -15.11
C GLY A 113 14.07 -9.64 -13.94
N VAL A 114 13.54 -8.52 -13.41
CA VAL A 114 12.43 -8.60 -12.45
C VAL A 114 11.17 -9.09 -13.16
N ARG A 115 10.66 -10.25 -12.75
CA ARG A 115 9.46 -10.88 -13.31
C ARG A 115 8.24 -10.02 -12.96
N MET A 116 7.65 -9.39 -13.97
CA MET A 116 6.49 -8.53 -13.79
C MET A 116 5.28 -9.34 -13.31
N PRO A 117 4.48 -8.81 -12.37
CA PRO A 117 3.17 -9.36 -12.10
C PRO A 117 2.38 -9.39 -13.41
N LYS A 118 1.79 -10.53 -13.73
CA LYS A 118 0.88 -10.61 -14.88
C LYS A 118 -0.39 -9.84 -14.52
N LEU A 119 -0.47 -8.59 -14.96
CA LEU A 119 -1.67 -7.78 -14.81
C LEU A 119 -2.74 -8.26 -15.79
N SER A 120 -3.99 -8.27 -15.36
CA SER A 120 -5.16 -8.58 -16.20
C SER A 120 -6.21 -7.50 -16.00
N LEU A 121 -7.06 -7.27 -17.00
CA LEU A 121 -8.16 -6.33 -16.84
C LEU A 121 -9.05 -6.79 -15.68
N LEU A 122 -9.44 -5.86 -14.82
CA LEU A 122 -10.46 -6.12 -13.81
C LEU A 122 -11.74 -6.56 -14.51
N ASP A 123 -12.40 -7.57 -13.93
CA ASP A 123 -13.76 -7.90 -14.26
C ASP A 123 -14.74 -7.02 -13.47
N THR A 124 -16.04 -7.20 -13.66
CA THR A 124 -17.07 -6.42 -12.96
C THR A 124 -16.95 -6.48 -11.43
N ALA A 125 -16.54 -7.63 -10.88
CA ALA A 125 -16.36 -7.79 -9.44
C ALA A 125 -15.10 -7.04 -8.95
N GLY A 126 -14.01 -7.10 -9.70
CA GLY A 126 -12.79 -6.37 -9.44
C GLY A 126 -12.98 -4.85 -9.51
N GLU A 127 -13.71 -4.36 -10.51
CA GLU A 127 -14.05 -2.94 -10.63
C GLU A 127 -14.94 -2.46 -9.47
N ALA A 128 -15.91 -3.29 -9.05
CA ALA A 128 -16.73 -2.99 -7.87
C ALA A 128 -15.88 -2.93 -6.60
N LEU A 129 -14.96 -3.87 -6.40
CA LEU A 129 -14.02 -3.84 -5.27
C LEU A 129 -13.17 -2.57 -5.30
N PHE A 130 -12.63 -2.19 -6.45
CA PHE A 130 -11.78 -1.00 -6.60
C PHE A 130 -12.55 0.28 -6.27
N ARG A 131 -13.80 0.38 -6.73
CA ARG A 131 -14.67 1.50 -6.40
C ARG A 131 -14.98 1.55 -4.90
N ASP A 132 -15.36 0.42 -4.31
CA ASP A 132 -15.85 0.39 -2.94
C ASP A 132 -14.72 0.58 -1.92
N HIS A 133 -13.57 -0.08 -2.12
CA HIS A 133 -12.44 -0.04 -1.19
C HIS A 133 -11.47 1.11 -1.45
N PHE A 134 -11.24 1.51 -2.71
CA PHE A 134 -10.21 2.49 -3.06
C PHE A 134 -10.77 3.77 -3.69
N GLN A 135 -12.09 3.85 -3.93
CA GLN A 135 -12.73 4.96 -4.65
C GLN A 135 -12.13 5.19 -6.04
N ILE A 136 -11.71 4.10 -6.69
CA ILE A 136 -11.20 4.11 -8.07
C ILE A 136 -12.29 3.54 -8.98
N ASP A 137 -12.85 4.41 -9.84
CA ASP A 137 -13.91 4.06 -10.78
C ASP A 137 -13.32 3.79 -12.18
N ALA A 138 -13.49 2.56 -12.68
CA ALA A 138 -12.96 2.14 -13.97
C ALA A 138 -13.54 2.93 -15.15
N ASP A 139 -14.80 3.39 -15.08
CA ASP A 139 -15.39 4.20 -16.15
C ASP A 139 -14.81 5.61 -16.19
N ARG A 140 -14.50 6.18 -15.00
CA ARG A 140 -13.76 7.44 -14.92
C ARG A 140 -12.34 7.31 -15.45
N VAL A 141 -11.67 6.18 -15.18
CA VAL A 141 -10.36 5.87 -15.75
C VAL A 141 -10.44 5.82 -17.28
N ARG A 142 -11.37 5.06 -17.86
CA ARG A 142 -11.58 5.01 -19.33
C ARG A 142 -11.82 6.39 -19.91
N ALA A 143 -12.61 7.23 -19.22
CA ALA A 143 -12.93 8.58 -19.68
C ALA A 143 -11.72 9.54 -19.66
N SER A 144 -10.73 9.33 -18.78
CA SER A 144 -9.54 10.21 -18.72
C SER A 144 -8.53 10.01 -19.85
N PHE A 145 -8.68 8.96 -20.66
CA PHE A 145 -7.85 8.71 -21.86
C PHE A 145 -8.42 9.30 -23.15
N ARG A 146 -9.55 10.01 -23.06
CA ARG A 146 -10.24 10.62 -24.21
C ARG A 146 -9.86 12.08 -24.41
#